data_AF-A0A6L2PPW7-F1
#
_entry.id   AF-A0A6L2PPW7-F1
#
_cell.length_a   1.000
_cell.length_b   1.000
_cell.length_c   1.000
_cell.angle_alpha   90.00
_cell.angle_beta   90.00
_cell.angle_gamma   90.00
#
_symmetry.space_group_name_H-M   'P 1'
#
loop_
_entity.id
_entity.type
_entity.pdbx_description
1 polymer ?
#
loop_
_entity_poly.entity_id
_entity_poly.type
_entity_poly.pdbx_seq_one_letter_code
_entity_poly.pdbx_strand_id
1 'polypeptide(L)'
;MVFTQCYSNSRDSRNPSCPVCQDSFNELAQPLPFAHCSQSRLVCAISGRPLNEHNLPMMLPNGYVYGERALEQMAIENNGQIICPKTKEIYPFKKLEKVFVM
;
A
#
# COMPACT_ATOMS: atom_id res chain seq x y z
N MET A 1 16.67 -24.05 5.88
CA MET A 1 16.01 -22.73 5.83
C MET A 1 14.58 -22.95 6.31
N VAL A 2 14.27 -22.59 7.56
CA VAL A 2 12.94 -22.84 8.14
C VAL A 2 12.02 -21.69 7.72
N PHE A 3 11.06 -21.97 6.85
CA PHE A 3 10.01 -21.01 6.55
C PHE A 3 9.04 -20.96 7.73
N THR A 4 9.06 -19.86 8.47
CA THR A 4 8.09 -19.59 9.53
C THR A 4 6.69 -19.52 8.92
N GLN A 5 5.83 -20.47 9.28
CA GLN A 5 4.44 -20.51 8.82
C GLN A 5 3.53 -20.32 10.03
N CYS A 6 2.88 -19.16 10.14
CA CYS A 6 1.99 -18.84 11.26
C CYS A 6 0.73 -19.73 11.30
N TYR A 7 0.32 -20.28 10.16
CA TYR A 7 -0.85 -21.16 10.02
C TYR A 7 -0.54 -22.64 10.25
N SER A 8 0.75 -23.01 10.39
CA SER A 8 1.16 -24.39 10.65
C SER A 8 0.77 -24.81 12.07
N ASN A 9 0.28 -26.04 12.21
CA ASN A 9 -0.05 -26.62 13.51
C ASN A 9 1.21 -27.01 14.31
N SER A 10 2.39 -26.93 13.69
CA SER A 10 3.69 -27.26 14.29
C SER A 10 4.22 -26.07 15.07
N ARG A 11 4.37 -26.23 16.40
CA ARG A 11 4.86 -25.15 17.29
C ARG A 11 6.30 -24.73 16.98
N ASP A 12 7.13 -25.64 16.49
CA ASP A 12 8.52 -25.36 16.08
C ASP A 12 8.65 -24.38 14.89
N SER A 13 7.56 -24.14 14.16
CA SER A 13 7.53 -23.21 13.00
C SER A 13 6.91 -21.84 13.31
N ARG A 14 6.52 -21.57 14.57
CA ARG A 14 5.89 -20.31 14.98
C ARG A 14 6.92 -19.27 15.42
N ASN A 15 6.73 -18.02 15.02
CA ASN A 15 7.61 -16.91 15.41
C ASN A 15 7.11 -16.28 16.72
N PRO A 16 7.92 -16.26 17.81
CA PRO A 16 7.51 -15.67 19.08
C PRO A 16 7.26 -14.16 19.02
N SER A 17 7.84 -13.45 18.05
CA SER A 17 7.60 -12.02 17.81
C SER A 17 6.37 -11.74 16.94
N CYS A 18 5.70 -12.76 16.40
CA CYS A 18 4.52 -12.58 15.58
C CYS A 18 3.25 -12.53 16.46
N PRO A 19 2.43 -11.47 16.40
CA PRO A 19 1.22 -11.34 17.22
C PRO A 19 0.17 -12.42 16.92
N VAL A 20 0.16 -13.01 15.72
CA VAL A 20 -0.75 -14.10 15.34
C VAL A 20 -0.32 -15.45 15.95
N CYS A 21 0.98 -15.62 16.23
CA CYS A 21 1.51 -16.86 16.80
C CYS A 21 1.38 -16.91 18.33
N GLN A 22 1.01 -15.80 18.97
CA GLN A 22 0.92 -15.70 20.43
C GLN A 22 -0.51 -16.02 20.91
N ASP A 23 -0.63 -16.99 21.81
CA ASP A 23 -1.92 -17.48 22.29
C ASP A 23 -2.73 -16.39 23.03
N SER A 24 -2.07 -15.51 23.76
CA SER A 24 -2.69 -14.38 24.45
C SER A 24 -3.41 -13.41 23.50
N PHE A 25 -2.84 -13.15 22.32
CA PHE A 25 -3.48 -12.32 21.30
C PHE A 25 -4.66 -13.04 20.63
N ASN A 26 -4.56 -14.36 20.46
CA ASN A 26 -5.63 -15.16 19.90
C ASN A 26 -6.88 -15.19 20.80
N GLU A 27 -6.70 -15.26 22.13
CA GLU A 27 -7.81 -15.16 23.09
C GLU A 27 -8.51 -13.80 23.00
N LEU A 28 -7.74 -12.70 22.93
CA LEU A 28 -8.30 -11.35 22.77
C LEU A 28 -8.99 -11.15 21.42
N ALA A 29 -8.59 -11.91 20.39
CA ALA A 29 -9.15 -11.82 19.05
C ALA A 29 -10.41 -12.67 18.84
N GLN A 30 -10.72 -13.64 19.70
CA GLN A 30 -11.92 -14.50 19.58
C GLN A 30 -13.25 -13.76 19.37
N PRO A 31 -13.55 -12.65 20.09
CA PRO A 31 -14.81 -11.93 19.91
C PRO A 31 -14.79 -10.96 18.73
N LEU A 32 -13.63 -10.71 18.11
CA LEU A 32 -13.52 -9.74 17.03
C LEU A 32 -14.09 -10.32 15.73
N PRO A 33 -14.81 -9.51 14.94
CA PRO A 33 -15.22 -9.94 13.62
C PRO A 33 -13.98 -10.22 12.77
N PHE A 34 -14.03 -11.31 12.00
CA PHE A 34 -12.99 -11.56 11.01
C PHE A 34 -12.91 -10.36 10.06
N ALA A 35 -11.70 -9.80 9.92
CA ALA A 35 -11.41 -8.79 8.91
C ALA A 35 -11.47 -9.45 7.52
N HIS A 36 -12.69 -9.74 7.04
CA HIS A 36 -12.90 -10.29 5.72
C HIS A 36 -12.77 -9.15 4.70
N CYS A 37 -11.54 -8.91 4.28
CA CYS A 37 -11.23 -8.04 3.15
C CYS A 37 -11.05 -8.93 1.92
N SER A 38 -12.14 -9.29 1.24
CA SER A 38 -12.09 -10.12 0.03
C SER A 38 -11.30 -9.49 -1.10
N GLN A 39 -11.16 -8.16 -1.08
CA GLN A 39 -10.44 -7.39 -2.09
C GLN A 39 -9.63 -6.28 -1.43
N SER A 40 -8.32 -6.32 -1.59
CA SER A 40 -7.46 -5.18 -1.26
C SER A 40 -7.84 -3.97 -2.11
N ARG A 41 -7.77 -2.78 -1.53
CA ARG A 41 -8.05 -1.52 -2.23
C ARG A 41 -6.84 -0.61 -2.12
N LEU A 42 -6.38 -0.09 -3.25
CA LEU A 42 -5.34 0.92 -3.28
C LEU A 42 -5.97 2.31 -3.12
N VAL A 43 -5.36 3.14 -2.29
CA VAL A 43 -5.83 4.50 -2.01
C VAL A 43 -4.67 5.47 -2.21
N CYS A 44 -4.92 6.56 -2.93
CA CYS A 44 -3.93 7.60 -3.14
C CYS A 44 -3.60 8.33 -1.83
N ALA A 45 -2.31 8.40 -1.48
CA ALA A 45 -1.87 9.10 -0.28
C ALA A 45 -2.02 10.64 -0.34
N ILE A 46 -2.18 11.23 -1.53
CA ILE A 46 -2.36 12.69 -1.70
C ILE A 46 -3.86 13.04 -1.64
N SER A 47 -4.69 12.38 -2.44
CA SER A 47 -6.11 12.73 -2.56
C SER A 47 -7.04 11.95 -1.64
N GLY A 48 -6.56 10.87 -1.01
CA GLY A 48 -7.38 9.95 -0.23
C GLY A 48 -8.41 9.16 -1.06
N ARG A 49 -8.37 9.28 -2.40
CA ARG A 49 -9.31 8.62 -3.31
C ARG A 49 -8.79 7.24 -3.74
N PRO A 50 -9.68 6.27 -4.00
CA PRO A 50 -9.27 4.96 -4.50
C PRO A 50 -8.51 5.06 -5.83
N LEU A 51 -7.53 4.19 -6.02
CA LEU A 51 -6.86 3.97 -7.31
C LEU A 51 -7.65 2.90 -8.06
N ASN A 52 -8.16 3.26 -9.23
CA ASN A 52 -9.03 2.41 -10.05
C ASN A 52 -8.98 2.86 -11.52
N GLU A 53 -9.89 2.35 -12.35
CA GLU A 53 -10.02 2.65 -13.78
C GLU A 53 -10.19 4.16 -14.08
N HIS A 54 -10.72 4.93 -13.14
CA HIS A 54 -10.93 6.39 -13.27
C HIS A 54 -9.88 7.23 -12.54
N ASN A 55 -8.94 6.60 -11.85
CA ASN A 55 -7.84 7.25 -11.14
C ASN A 55 -6.67 6.27 -11.08
N LEU A 56 -5.93 6.21 -12.18
CA LEU A 56 -4.92 5.19 -12.38
C LEU A 56 -3.74 5.37 -11.42
N PRO A 57 -3.15 4.27 -10.91
CA PRO A 57 -1.91 4.35 -10.15
C PRO A 57 -0.73 4.72 -11.07
N MET A 58 -0.07 5.83 -10.74
CA MET A 58 1.08 6.39 -11.44
C MET A 58 2.29 6.41 -10.51
N MET A 59 3.42 5.90 -10.99
CA MET A 59 4.68 5.79 -10.25
C MET A 59 5.65 6.89 -10.64
N LEU A 60 6.25 7.51 -9.62
CA LEU A 60 7.35 8.45 -9.76
C LEU A 60 8.67 7.68 -9.94
N PRO A 61 9.73 8.30 -10.50
CA PRO A 61 11.03 7.65 -10.67
C PRO A 61 11.70 7.13 -9.38
N ASN A 62 11.25 7.60 -8.20
CA ASN A 62 11.70 7.12 -6.89
C ASN A 62 10.88 5.94 -6.34
N GLY A 63 9.94 5.39 -7.12
CA GLY A 63 9.14 4.22 -6.79
C GLY A 63 7.86 4.48 -6.00
N TYR A 64 7.56 5.73 -5.65
CA TYR A 64 6.30 6.06 -4.97
C TYR A 64 5.13 6.13 -5.96
N VAL A 65 3.99 5.61 -5.55
CA VAL A 65 2.77 5.53 -6.37
C VAL A 65 1.69 6.46 -5.82
N TYR A 66 1.10 7.26 -6.70
CA TYR A 66 -0.05 8.12 -6.41
C TYR A 66 -1.08 8.01 -7.52
N GLY A 67 -2.27 8.58 -7.30
CA GLY A 67 -3.32 8.60 -8.32
C GLY A 67 -3.06 9.66 -9.38
N GLU A 68 -3.30 9.31 -10.63
CA GLU A 68 -3.20 10.18 -11.80
C GLU A 68 -3.88 11.54 -11.58
N ARG A 69 -5.13 11.56 -11.09
CA ARG A 69 -5.88 12.81 -10.88
C ARG A 69 -5.21 13.76 -9.90
N ALA A 70 -4.56 13.22 -8.87
CA ALA A 70 -3.87 14.03 -7.86
C ALA A 70 -2.57 14.63 -8.44
N LEU A 71 -1.90 13.85 -9.27
CA LEU A 71 -0.66 14.25 -9.92
C LEU A 71 -0.95 15.27 -11.04
N GLU A 72 -1.98 15.06 -11.85
CA GLU A 72 -2.40 16.03 -12.87
C GLU A 72 -2.71 17.39 -12.25
N GLN A 73 -3.49 17.42 -11.16
CA GLN A 73 -3.78 18.66 -10.45
C GLN A 73 -2.50 19.35 -9.96
N MET A 74 -1.58 18.58 -9.36
CA MET A 74 -0.30 19.11 -8.90
C MET A 74 0.56 19.63 -10.06
N ALA A 75 0.56 18.95 -11.21
CA ALA A 75 1.28 19.39 -12.40
C ALA A 75 0.69 20.69 -12.94
N ILE A 76 -0.64 20.86 -12.97
CA ILE A 76 -1.28 22.10 -13.42
C ILE A 76 -0.85 23.28 -12.54
N GLU A 77 -0.81 23.08 -11.22
CA GLU A 77 -0.44 24.12 -10.25
C GLU A 77 1.07 24.45 -10.27
N ASN A 78 1.92 23.49 -10.65
CA ASN A 78 3.38 23.61 -10.60
C ASN A 78 4.03 23.58 -11.99
N ASN A 79 3.38 24.13 -13.02
CA ASN A 79 3.94 24.25 -14.38
C ASN A 79 4.49 22.94 -14.97
N GLY A 80 3.76 21.84 -14.78
CA GLY A 80 4.11 20.50 -15.28
C GLY A 80 5.04 19.69 -14.37
N GLN A 81 5.34 20.18 -13.16
CA GLN A 81 6.19 19.52 -12.20
C GLN A 81 5.38 18.86 -11.08
N ILE A 82 5.90 17.75 -10.58
CA ILE A 82 5.35 16.97 -9.47
C ILE A 82 6.36 16.98 -8.34
N ILE A 83 5.90 17.31 -7.14
CA ILE A 83 6.72 17.27 -5.93
C ILE A 83 6.28 16.05 -5.12
N CYS A 84 7.17 15.09 -4.93
CA CYS A 84 6.87 13.93 -4.10
C CYS A 84 6.62 14.38 -2.66
N PRO A 85 5.46 14.09 -2.05
CA PRO A 85 5.16 14.53 -0.69
C PRO A 85 6.07 13.89 0.37
N LYS A 86 6.62 12.70 0.10
CA LYS A 86 7.50 11.94 0.99
C LYS A 86 8.97 12.36 0.91
N THR A 87 9.53 12.38 -0.30
CA THR A 87 10.97 12.66 -0.50
C THR A 87 11.27 14.11 -0.83
N LYS A 88 10.25 14.92 -1.18
CA LYS A 88 10.37 16.30 -1.69
C LYS A 88 11.12 16.43 -3.01
N GLU A 89 11.42 15.31 -3.68
CA GLU A 89 12.02 15.32 -5.01
C GLU A 89 11.02 15.79 -6.06
N ILE A 90 11.55 16.42 -7.10
CA ILE A 90 10.76 17.05 -8.16
C ILE A 90 10.96 16.29 -9.46
N TYR A 91 9.85 15.92 -10.09
CA TYR A 91 9.87 15.23 -11.37
C TYR A 91 8.89 15.87 -12.36
N PRO A 92 9.22 15.94 -13.66
CA PRO A 92 8.25 16.36 -14.67
C PRO A 92 7.16 15.30 -14.82
N PHE A 93 5.92 15.73 -15.09
CA PHE A 93 4.77 14.83 -15.24
C PHE A 93 5.01 13.71 -16.29
N LYS A 94 5.75 14.03 -17.35
CA LYS A 94 6.08 13.09 -18.45
C LYS A 94 6.96 11.90 -18.04
N LYS A 95 7.63 11.96 -16.88
CA LYS A 95 8.50 10.88 -16.38
C LYS A 95 7.74 9.87 -15.51
N LEU A 96 6.45 10.05 -15.28
CA LEU A 96 5.66 9.12 -14.50
C LEU A 96 5.23 7.93 -15.36
N GLU A 97 5.23 6.75 -14.74
CA GLU A 97 4.86 5.51 -15.39
C GLU A 97 3.56 4.96 -14.81
N LYS A 98 2.68 4.45 -15.67
CA LYS A 98 1.46 3.77 -15.24
C LYS A 98 1.80 2.39 -14.68
N VAL A 99 1.28 2.10 -13.50
CA VAL A 99 1.48 0.80 -12.85
C VAL A 99 0.20 -0.04 -12.95
N PHE A 100 0.36 -1.35 -13.00
CA PHE A 100 -0.74 -2.30 -12.91
C PHE A 100 -0.47 -3.23 -11.73
N VAL A 101 -1.46 -3.36 -10.85
CA VAL A 101 -1.42 -4.28 -9.72
C VAL A 101 -2.40 -5.40 -10.04
N MET A 102 -1.89 -6.64 -10.10
CA MET A 102 -2.67 -7.87 -10.35
C MET A 102 -3.07 -8.53 -9.03
#